data_AF-A0AAP8N8V0-F1
#
_entry.id   AF-A0AAP8N8V0-F1
#
_cell.length_a   1.000
_cell.length_b   1.000
_cell.length_c   1.000
_cell.angle_alpha   90.00
_cell.angle_beta   90.00
_cell.angle_gamma   90.00
#
_symmetry.space_group_name_H-M   'P 1'
#
loop_
_entity.id
_entity.type
_entity.pdbx_description
1 polymer ?
#
loop_
_entity_poly.entity_id
_entity_poly.type
_entity_poly.pdbx_seq_one_letter_code
_entity_poly.pdbx_strand_id
1 'polypeptide(L)'
;GLESFRNTRTLCRALEYAATFDLTVIFNSQDHDLAEGGLAHEGPTASFLGLPGIPETAETVALARDLLLVEQSGVRAHFSQLTSARGVALIAQAQA
;
A
#
# COMPACT_ATOMS: atom_id res chain seq x y z
N GLY A 1 -2.18 9.38 12.01
CA GLY A 1 -2.60 9.62 10.61
C GLY A 1 -3.77 8.69 10.30
N LEU A 2 -4.34 8.76 9.09
CA LEU A 2 -5.38 7.82 8.67
C LEU A 2 -4.83 6.40 8.77
N GLU A 3 -5.40 5.57 9.65
CA GLU A 3 -5.01 4.17 9.79
C GLU A 3 -5.60 3.34 8.65
N SER A 4 -4.81 2.41 8.14
CA SER A 4 -5.29 1.45 7.14
C SER A 4 -6.28 0.47 7.77
N PHE A 5 -7.17 -0.10 6.95
CA PHE A 5 -8.10 -1.13 7.40
C PHE A 5 -7.33 -2.39 7.81
N ARG A 6 -7.43 -2.79 9.08
CA ARG A 6 -6.83 -4.06 9.57
C ARG A 6 -7.47 -5.30 8.93
N ASN A 7 -8.70 -5.21 8.47
CA ASN A 7 -9.44 -6.33 7.91
C ASN A 7 -9.70 -6.13 6.41
N THR A 8 -9.15 -7.01 5.58
CA THR A 8 -9.29 -6.96 4.11
C THR A 8 -10.74 -7.07 3.64
N ARG A 9 -11.59 -7.84 4.33
CA ARG A 9 -13.03 -7.93 4.00
C ARG A 9 -13.73 -6.59 4.17
N THR A 10 -13.40 -5.84 5.22
CA THR A 10 -13.94 -4.49 5.43
C THR A 10 -13.48 -3.55 4.33
N LEU A 11 -12.21 -3.62 3.94
CA LEU A 11 -11.69 -2.85 2.81
C LEU A 11 -12.44 -3.19 1.52
N CYS A 12 -12.61 -4.46 1.16
CA CYS A 12 -13.40 -4.87 -0.02
C CYS A 12 -14.79 -4.20 -0.04
N ARG A 13 -15.52 -4.27 1.08
CA ARG A 13 -16.86 -3.66 1.19
C ARG A 13 -16.82 -2.14 1.05
N ALA A 14 -15.80 -1.49 1.61
CA ALA A 14 -15.62 -0.05 1.47
C ALA A 14 -15.36 0.34 0.00
N LEU A 15 -14.56 -0.45 -0.74
CA LEU A 15 -14.30 -0.19 -2.16
C LEU A 15 -15.53 -0.44 -3.04
N GLU A 16 -16.29 -1.51 -2.80
CA GLU A 16 -17.58 -1.77 -3.47
C GLU A 16 -18.56 -0.60 -3.27
N TYR A 17 -18.61 -0.06 -2.05
CA TYR A 17 -19.42 1.11 -1.74
C TYR A 17 -18.90 2.36 -2.47
N ALA A 18 -17.60 2.63 -2.43
CA ALA A 18 -16.99 3.76 -3.13
C ALA A 18 -17.24 3.72 -4.65
N ALA A 19 -17.17 2.52 -5.25
CA ALA A 19 -17.47 2.30 -6.67
C ALA A 19 -18.92 2.66 -7.02
N THR A 20 -19.88 2.39 -6.12
CA THR A 20 -21.30 2.76 -6.31
C THR A 20 -21.50 4.27 -6.47
N PHE A 21 -20.63 5.09 -5.88
CA PHE A 21 -20.70 6.55 -5.90
C PHE A 21 -19.64 7.22 -6.79
N ASP A 22 -18.92 6.45 -7.62
CA ASP A 22 -17.81 6.95 -8.46
C ASP A 22 -16.76 7.76 -7.66
N LEU A 23 -16.48 7.32 -6.43
CA LEU A 23 -15.49 7.97 -5.58
C LEU A 23 -14.07 7.51 -5.93
N THR A 24 -13.12 8.44 -5.87
CA THR A 24 -11.70 8.11 -5.93
C THR A 24 -11.19 7.73 -4.55
N VAL A 25 -10.59 6.55 -4.42
CA VAL A 25 -9.99 6.07 -3.17
C VAL A 25 -8.49 6.30 -3.21
N ILE A 26 -7.98 6.99 -2.19
CA ILE A 26 -6.54 7.26 -2.02
C ILE A 26 -5.97 6.22 -1.05
N PHE A 27 -4.96 5.49 -1.51
CA PHE A 27 -4.23 4.50 -0.74
C PHE A 27 -2.88 5.06 -0.27
N ASN A 28 -2.52 4.71 0.96
CA ASN A 28 -1.15 4.74 1.43
C ASN A 28 -0.74 3.28 1.70
N SER A 29 -0.18 2.63 0.68
CA SER A 29 0.07 1.19 0.70
C SER A 29 1.30 0.89 1.55
N GLN A 30 1.04 0.59 2.83
CA GLN A 30 2.04 0.12 3.77
C GLN A 30 1.40 -0.92 4.68
N ASP A 31 1.99 -2.11 4.72
CA ASP A 31 1.60 -3.16 5.65
C ASP A 31 2.04 -2.78 7.07
N HIS A 32 1.07 -2.77 7.99
CA HIS A 32 1.29 -2.31 9.36
C HIS A 32 2.28 -3.20 10.11
N ASP A 33 2.13 -4.52 9.98
CA ASP A 33 2.88 -5.48 10.78
C ASP A 33 4.32 -5.60 10.26
N LEU A 34 4.52 -5.49 8.94
CA LEU A 34 5.86 -5.43 8.36
C LEU A 34 6.59 -4.11 8.64
N ALA A 35 5.87 -3.00 8.79
CA ALA A 35 6.46 -1.69 9.09
C ALA A 35 6.59 -1.40 10.59
N GLU A 36 6.08 -2.29 11.45
CA GLU A 36 5.97 -2.05 12.89
C GLU A 36 7.34 -1.75 13.52
N GLY A 37 7.42 -0.63 14.26
CA GLY A 37 8.65 -0.22 14.95
C GLY A 37 9.77 0.31 14.06
N GLY A 38 9.58 0.33 12.74
CA GLY A 38 10.54 0.87 11.78
C GLY A 38 10.58 2.41 11.78
N LEU A 39 11.76 2.99 11.60
CA LEU A 39 11.99 4.44 11.59
C LEU A 39 12.55 4.96 10.26
N ALA A 40 13.21 4.11 9.48
CA ALA A 40 13.82 4.47 8.20
C ALA A 40 13.69 3.31 7.20
N HIS A 41 13.94 3.56 5.92
CA HIS A 41 14.02 2.48 4.93
C HIS A 41 15.08 1.44 5.34
N GLU A 42 14.72 0.15 5.31
CA GLU A 42 15.66 -0.92 5.57
C GLU A 42 16.74 -0.97 4.49
N GLY A 43 17.97 -0.64 4.89
CA GLY A 43 19.10 -0.62 3.99
C GLY A 43 20.40 -0.19 4.68
N PRO A 44 21.50 -0.08 3.91
CA PRO A 44 22.84 0.17 4.47
C PRO A 44 22.90 1.42 5.34
N THR A 45 22.19 2.49 4.97
CA THR A 45 22.15 3.75 5.73
C THR A 45 21.46 3.58 7.08
N ALA A 46 20.32 2.88 7.15
CA ALA A 46 19.63 2.63 8.41
C ALA A 46 20.47 1.72 9.32
N SER A 47 21.09 0.67 8.75
CA SER A 47 22.01 -0.20 9.48
C SER A 47 23.22 0.56 10.02
N PHE A 48 23.81 1.45 9.22
CA PHE A 48 24.94 2.27 9.63
C PHE A 48 24.58 3.25 10.76
N LEU A 49 23.39 3.84 10.71
CA LEU A 49 22.90 4.78 11.73
C LEU A 49 22.26 4.09 12.95
N GLY A 50 22.16 2.76 12.96
CA GLY A 50 21.50 2.00 14.04
C GLY A 50 19.99 2.22 14.12
N LEU A 51 19.34 2.59 13.02
CA LEU A 51 17.91 2.82 12.94
C LEU A 51 17.16 1.53 12.58
N PRO A 52 16.03 1.22 13.25
CA PRO A 52 15.12 0.17 12.82
C PRO A 52 14.62 0.41 11.38
N GLY A 53 14.75 -0.59 10.53
CA GLY A 53 14.37 -0.53 9.11
C GLY A 53 12.89 -0.85 8.87
N ILE A 54 12.31 -0.25 7.83
CA ILE A 54 11.05 -0.62 7.22
C ILE A 54 11.38 -1.33 5.90
N PRO A 55 11.06 -2.62 5.75
CA PRO A 55 11.38 -3.36 4.55
C PRO A 55 10.54 -2.88 3.36
N GLU A 56 11.11 -2.96 2.15
CA GLU A 56 10.39 -2.73 0.89
C GLU A 56 9.16 -3.66 0.74
N THR A 57 9.17 -4.83 1.40
CA THR A 57 8.03 -5.75 1.42
C THR A 57 6.80 -5.16 2.09
N ALA A 58 6.96 -4.22 3.03
CA ALA A 58 5.83 -3.54 3.66
C ALA A 58 4.99 -2.76 2.64
N GLU A 59 5.66 -2.03 1.73
CA GLU A 59 4.96 -1.29 0.66
C GLU A 59 4.39 -2.26 -0.39
N THR A 60 5.22 -3.17 -0.89
CA THR A 60 4.87 -3.99 -2.06
C THR A 60 3.80 -5.04 -1.77
N VAL A 61 3.74 -5.61 -0.57
CA VAL A 61 2.68 -6.55 -0.17
C VAL A 61 1.33 -5.84 -0.06
N ALA A 62 1.31 -4.69 0.62
CA ALA A 62 0.10 -3.88 0.73
C ALA A 62 -0.37 -3.41 -0.65
N LEU A 63 0.55 -2.94 -1.49
CA LEU A 63 0.24 -2.48 -2.84
C LEU A 63 -0.34 -3.58 -3.73
N ALA A 64 0.26 -4.77 -3.72
CA ALA A 64 -0.24 -5.90 -4.51
C ALA A 64 -1.65 -6.32 -4.07
N ARG A 65 -1.91 -6.37 -2.76
CA ARG A 65 -3.27 -6.60 -2.22
C ARG A 65 -4.23 -5.53 -2.71
N ASP A 66 -3.87 -4.25 -2.53
CA ASP A 66 -4.74 -3.13 -2.86
C ASP A 66 -5.08 -3.12 -4.36
N LEU A 67 -4.11 -3.41 -5.23
CA LEU A 67 -4.31 -3.53 -6.69
C LEU A 67 -5.33 -4.63 -7.04
N LEU A 68 -5.23 -5.83 -6.45
CA LEU A 68 -6.19 -6.91 -6.67
C LEU A 68 -7.61 -6.52 -6.23
N LEU A 69 -7.73 -5.75 -5.14
CA LEU A 69 -9.03 -5.28 -4.66
C LEU A 69 -9.61 -4.17 -5.54
N VAL A 70 -8.74 -3.30 -6.06
CA VAL A 70 -9.12 -2.26 -7.03
C VAL A 70 -9.61 -2.91 -8.32
N GLU A 71 -8.89 -3.90 -8.83
CA GLU A 71 -9.31 -4.70 -10.00
C GLU A 71 -10.68 -5.35 -9.77
N GLN A 72 -10.89 -5.98 -8.62
CA GLN A 72 -12.17 -6.61 -8.28
C GLN A 72 -13.33 -5.61 -8.14
N SER A 73 -13.08 -4.45 -7.52
CA SER A 73 -14.13 -3.47 -7.20
C SER A 73 -14.42 -2.48 -8.34
N GLY A 74 -13.48 -2.30 -9.28
CA GLY A 74 -13.57 -1.32 -10.37
C GLY A 74 -13.49 0.14 -9.90
N VAL A 75 -13.06 0.38 -8.66
CA VAL A 75 -12.96 1.74 -8.11
C VAL A 75 -11.82 2.53 -8.77
N ARG A 76 -11.95 3.84 -8.82
CA ARG A 76 -10.85 4.73 -9.20
C ARG A 76 -9.88 4.82 -8.02
N ALA A 77 -8.63 4.39 -8.22
CA ALA A 77 -7.62 4.36 -7.18
C ALA A 77 -6.50 5.37 -7.44
N HIS A 78 -6.01 5.98 -6.37
CA HIS A 78 -4.78 6.77 -6.36
C HIS A 78 -3.84 6.22 -5.29
N PHE A 79 -2.63 5.84 -5.68
CA PHE A 79 -1.60 5.35 -4.77
C PHE A 79 -0.64 6.49 -4.44
N SER A 80 -0.66 6.92 -3.18
CA SER A 80 0.19 8.00 -2.68
C SER A 80 1.49 7.46 -2.08
N GLN A 81 2.53 8.29 -2.05
CA GLN A 81 3.79 8.02 -1.33
C GLN A 81 4.50 6.71 -1.71
N LEU A 82 4.43 6.29 -2.98
CA LEU A 82 5.24 5.17 -3.45
C LEU A 82 6.73 5.52 -3.38
N THR A 83 7.51 4.67 -2.71
CA THR A 83 8.95 4.88 -2.48
C THR A 83 9.83 3.77 -3.06
N SER A 84 9.25 2.64 -3.47
CA SER A 84 10.00 1.51 -4.01
C SER A 84 9.94 1.39 -5.54
N ALA A 85 11.06 0.97 -6.14
CA ALA A 85 11.12 0.69 -7.57
C ALA A 85 10.18 -0.47 -7.96
N ARG A 86 10.07 -1.48 -7.10
CA ARG A 86 9.14 -2.61 -7.29
C ARG A 86 7.69 -2.15 -7.20
N GLY A 87 7.37 -1.21 -6.32
CA GLY A 87 6.05 -0.60 -6.24
C GLY A 87 5.63 0.08 -7.54
N VAL A 88 6.53 0.86 -8.15
CA VAL A 88 6.29 1.47 -9.47
C VAL A 88 6.06 0.40 -10.55
N ALA A 89 6.85 -0.68 -10.54
CA ALA A 89 6.68 -1.78 -11.49
C ALA A 89 5.32 -2.47 -11.36
N LEU A 90 4.81 -2.65 -10.13
CA LEU A 90 3.48 -3.22 -9.88
C LEU A 90 2.36 -2.33 -10.44
N ILE A 91 2.44 -1.01 -10.25
CA ILE A 91 1.48 -0.07 -10.85
C ILE A 91 1.50 -0.17 -12.37
N ALA A 92 2.70 -0.16 -12.97
CA ALA A 92 2.83 -0.25 -14.42
C ALA A 92 2.26 -1.55 -14.98
N GLN A 93 2.43 -2.67 -14.29
CA GLN A 93 1.84 -3.97 -14.66
C GLN A 93 0.32 -3.96 -14.55
N ALA A 94 -0.24 -3.33 -13.52
CA ALA A 94 -1.70 -3.25 -13.34
C ALA A 94 -2.40 -2.32 -14.35
N GLN A 95 -1.65 -1.44 -15.02
CA GLN A 95 -2.15 -0.55 -16.07
C GLN A 95 -2.04 -1.11 -17.49
N ALA A 96 -1.29 -2.21 -17.66
CA ALA A 96 -1.04 -2.85 -18.96
C ALA A 96 -2.19 -3.79 -19.36
#